data_AF-A0A2X3Y578-F1
#
_entry.id   AF-A0A2X3Y578-F1
#
_cell.length_a   1.000
_cell.length_b   1.000
_cell.length_c   1.000
_cell.angle_alpha   90.00
_cell.angle_beta   90.00
_cell.angle_gamma   90.00
#
_symmetry.space_group_name_H-M   'P 1'
#
loop_
_entity.id
_entity.type
_entity.pdbx_description
1 polymer ?
#
loop_
_entity_poly.entity_id
_entity_poly.type
_entity_poly.pdbx_seq_one_letter_code
_entity_poly.pdbx_strand_id
1 'polypeptide(L)'
;MKVAELILRGVLLLGASTLKNYDNNSIEGVALDIGYRSDGKFQLVRVKVLGASVEDYLSSIDEQVELTLTNVTITSYMSGNRAALSVKAGAAVITA
;
A
#
# COMPACT_ATOMS: atom_id res chain seq x y z
N MET A 1 19.56 -3.71 15.20
CA MET A 1 19.40 -2.29 15.54
C MET A 1 18.04 -2.12 16.21
N LYS A 2 17.99 -1.56 17.41
CA LYS A 2 16.73 -1.27 18.12
C LYS A 2 16.47 0.23 18.02
N VAL A 3 15.34 0.61 17.46
CA VAL A 3 14.92 2.01 17.33
C VAL A 3 13.79 2.23 18.33
N ALA A 4 13.91 3.25 19.18
CA ALA A 4 12.93 3.55 20.22
C ALA A 4 11.70 4.28 19.66
N GLU A 5 11.92 5.18 18.71
CA GLU A 5 10.88 5.98 18.07
C GLU A 5 11.30 6.27 16.62
N LEU A 6 10.34 6.18 15.69
CA LEU A 6 10.52 6.53 14.29
C LEU A 6 9.41 7.49 13.88
N ILE A 7 9.78 8.74 13.60
CA ILE A 7 8.86 9.76 13.11
C ILE A 7 9.10 9.95 11.61
N LEU A 8 8.08 9.63 10.80
CA LEU A 8 8.11 9.83 9.36
C LEU A 8 7.34 11.13 9.03
N ARG A 9 7.98 12.08 8.33
CA ARG A 9 7.39 13.37 7.96
C ARG A 9 7.37 13.53 6.44
N GLY A 10 6.33 14.16 5.89
CA GLY A 10 6.18 14.35 4.45
C GLY A 10 5.95 13.04 3.67
N VAL A 11 5.38 12.04 4.34
CA VAL A 11 5.07 10.74 3.79
C VAL A 11 3.57 10.61 3.57
N LEU A 12 3.16 9.91 2.51
CA LEU A 12 1.76 9.67 2.17
C LEU A 12 1.37 8.28 2.68
N LEU A 13 0.29 8.18 3.46
CA LEU A 13 -0.30 6.88 3.77
C LEU A 13 -1.14 6.46 2.57
N LEU A 14 -0.63 5.50 1.80
CA LEU A 14 -1.24 5.05 0.54
C LEU A 14 -2.32 3.98 0.75
N GLY A 15 -2.25 3.27 1.87
CA GLY A 15 -3.19 2.20 2.17
C GLY A 15 -2.93 1.53 3.51
N ALA A 16 -3.99 0.94 4.04
CA ALA A 16 -3.99 0.10 5.22
C ALA A 16 -4.63 -1.25 4.87
N SER A 17 -4.02 -2.35 5.29
CA SER A 17 -4.49 -3.71 5.00
C SER A 17 -4.40 -4.60 6.24
N THR A 18 -5.33 -5.52 6.40
CA THR A 18 -5.35 -6.41 7.58
C THR A 18 -4.13 -7.34 7.58
N LEU A 19 -3.40 -7.35 8.69
CA LEU A 19 -2.35 -8.32 8.93
C LEU A 19 -2.97 -9.60 9.49
N LYS A 20 -3.04 -10.62 8.66
CA LYS A 20 -3.58 -11.93 9.03
C LYS A 20 -2.45 -12.93 9.25
N ASN A 21 -2.53 -13.66 10.36
CA ASN A 21 -1.73 -14.85 10.57
C ASN A 21 -2.43 -16.04 9.91
N TYR A 22 -1.75 -16.67 8.96
CA TYR A 22 -2.31 -17.76 8.16
C TYR A 22 -2.23 -19.12 8.86
N ASP A 23 -1.41 -19.25 9.91
CA ASP A 23 -1.26 -20.51 10.65
C ASP A 23 -2.44 -20.73 11.62
N ASN A 24 -2.97 -19.65 12.20
CA ASN A 24 -4.09 -19.69 13.15
C ASN A 24 -5.35 -18.94 12.67
N ASN A 25 -5.30 -18.39 11.45
CA ASN A 25 -6.39 -17.61 10.85
C ASN A 25 -6.79 -16.34 11.62
N SER A 26 -5.99 -15.87 12.57
CA SER A 26 -6.29 -14.70 13.40
C SER A 26 -5.85 -13.39 12.74
N ILE A 27 -6.55 -12.31 13.08
CA ILE A 27 -6.14 -10.94 12.73
C ILE A 27 -5.18 -10.46 13.81
N GLU A 28 -3.93 -10.20 13.43
CA GLU A 28 -2.88 -9.77 14.37
C GLU A 28 -2.65 -8.26 14.37
N GLY A 29 -3.18 -7.56 13.36
CA GLY A 29 -3.12 -6.10 13.31
C GLY A 29 -3.31 -5.57 11.89
N VAL A 30 -2.52 -4.55 11.54
CA VAL A 30 -2.59 -3.85 10.26
C VAL A 30 -1.21 -3.68 9.63
N ALA A 31 -1.15 -3.71 8.31
CA ALA A 31 -0.01 -3.33 7.50
C ALA A 31 -0.32 -2.01 6.77
N LEU A 32 0.48 -0.99 7.06
CA LEU A 32 0.40 0.34 6.47
C LEU A 32 1.43 0.47 5.34
N ASP A 33 0.99 0.88 4.15
CA ASP A 33 1.85 1.16 3.01
C ASP A 33 2.12 2.66 2.94
N ILE A 34 3.36 3.05 3.27
CA ILE A 34 3.79 4.44 3.36
C ILE A 34 4.66 4.78 2.14
N GLY A 35 4.21 5.74 1.35
CA GLY A 35 4.93 6.27 0.21
C GLY A 35 5.75 7.50 0.56
N TYR A 36 7.00 7.56 0.11
CA TYR A 36 7.81 8.77 0.19
C TYR A 36 8.77 8.88 -1.00
N ARG A 37 9.29 10.09 -1.24
CA ARG A 37 10.32 10.32 -2.25
C ARG A 37 11.67 10.51 -1.59
N SER A 38 12.68 9.78 -2.07
CA SER A 38 14.08 9.99 -1.73
C SER A 38 14.89 9.99 -3.03
N ASP A 39 15.75 11.00 -3.20
CA ASP A 39 16.62 11.12 -4.38
C ASP A 39 15.87 11.07 -5.72
N GLY A 40 14.70 11.70 -5.77
CA GLY A 40 13.83 11.72 -6.95
C GLY A 40 13.11 10.40 -7.25
N LYS A 41 13.36 9.34 -6.48
CA LYS A 41 12.70 8.04 -6.62
C LYS A 41 11.59 7.88 -5.59
N PHE A 42 10.46 7.34 -6.03
CA PHE A 42 9.39 6.94 -5.13
C PHE A 42 9.74 5.61 -4.45
N GLN A 43 9.59 5.57 -3.14
CA GLN A 43 9.83 4.39 -2.31
C GLN A 43 8.57 4.08 -1.51
N LEU A 44 8.30 2.80 -1.32
CA LEU A 44 7.19 2.29 -0.53
C LEU A 44 7.75 1.47 0.62
N VAL A 45 7.35 1.81 1.84
CA VAL A 45 7.71 1.07 3.06
C VAL A 45 6.43 0.53 3.69
N ARG A 46 6.45 -0.78 3.97
CA ARG A 46 5.36 -1.47 4.66
C ARG A 46 5.66 -1.55 6.15
N VAL A 47 4.84 -0.89 6.97
CA VAL A 47 4.93 -0.91 8.43
C VAL A 47 3.84 -1.82 8.99
N LYS A 48 4.21 -2.79 9.84
CA LYS A 48 3.25 -3.67 10.52
C LYS A 48 3.01 -3.17 11.94
N VAL A 49 1.76 -2.90 12.28
CA VAL A 49 1.33 -2.48 13.61
C VAL A 49 0.45 -3.57 14.20
N LEU A 50 0.90 -4.18 15.30
CA LEU A 50 0.19 -5.26 15.98
C LEU A 50 -0.93 -4.68 16.87
N GLY A 51 -2.06 -5.38 16.93
CA GLY A 51 -3.19 -5.03 17.80
C GLY A 51 -4.02 -3.82 17.37
N ALA A 52 -3.77 -3.25 16.18
CA ALA A 52 -4.54 -2.14 15.63
C ALA A 52 -5.45 -2.60 14.49
N SER A 53 -6.58 -1.91 14.29
CA SER A 53 -7.53 -2.17 13.20
C SER A 53 -7.19 -1.33 11.98
N VAL A 54 -7.66 -1.74 10.80
CA VAL A 54 -7.61 -0.92 9.58
C VAL A 54 -8.43 0.36 9.76
N GLU A 55 -9.58 0.27 10.45
CA GLU A 55 -10.52 1.37 10.67
C GLU A 55 -9.88 2.57 11.37
N ASP A 56 -8.91 2.30 12.26
CA ASP A 56 -8.19 3.32 13.02
C ASP A 56 -7.38 4.27 12.11
N TYR A 57 -7.03 3.83 10.90
CA TYR A 57 -6.18 4.56 9.96
C TYR A 57 -6.90 5.02 8.70
N LEU A 58 -8.16 4.65 8.49
CA LEU A 58 -8.90 4.99 7.26
C LEU A 58 -9.00 6.50 7.04
N SER A 59 -9.20 7.28 8.10
CA SER A 59 -9.23 8.75 8.04
C SER A 59 -7.87 9.40 7.81
N SER A 60 -6.79 8.62 7.98
CA SER A 60 -5.41 9.06 7.77
C SER A 60 -4.86 8.64 6.40
N ILE A 61 -5.60 7.82 5.64
CA ILE A 61 -5.28 7.54 4.25
C ILE A 61 -5.52 8.83 3.48
N ASP A 62 -4.52 9.24 2.71
CA ASP A 62 -4.62 10.50 1.97
C ASP A 62 -5.74 10.41 0.91
N GLU A 63 -6.25 11.58 0.51
CA GLU A 63 -7.41 11.80 -0.37
C GLU A 63 -7.73 10.64 -1.34
N GLN A 64 -8.96 10.12 -1.29
CA GLN A 64 -9.41 9.02 -2.15
C GLN A 64 -9.41 9.49 -3.61
N VAL A 65 -8.30 9.28 -4.32
CA VAL A 65 -8.19 9.57 -5.74
C VAL A 65 -8.75 8.42 -6.58
N GLU A 66 -9.68 8.76 -7.47
CA GLU A 66 -10.18 7.85 -8.49
C GLU A 66 -9.23 7.89 -9.70
N LEU A 67 -8.73 6.72 -10.10
CA LEU A 67 -7.89 6.54 -11.27
C LEU A 67 -8.69 5.90 -12.40
N THR A 68 -9.00 6.69 -13.43
CA THR A 68 -9.64 6.20 -14.65
C THR A 68 -8.58 5.88 -15.70
N LEU A 69 -8.53 4.63 -16.17
CA LEU A 69 -7.61 4.16 -17.21
C LEU A 69 -8.36 3.87 -18.52
N THR A 70 -7.83 4.34 -19.66
CA THR A 70 -8.43 4.13 -20.99
C THR A 70 -7.53 3.27 -21.89
N ASN A 71 -8.13 2.45 -22.77
CA ASN A 71 -7.43 1.47 -23.62
C ASN A 71 -6.52 0.53 -22.81
N VAL A 72 -7.11 -0.15 -21.83
CA VAL A 72 -6.38 -0.97 -20.87
C VAL A 72 -6.19 -2.39 -21.39
N THR A 73 -4.95 -2.88 -21.33
CA THR A 73 -4.62 -4.30 -21.46
C THR A 73 -4.17 -4.81 -20.09
N ILE A 74 -4.85 -5.84 -19.59
CA ILE A 74 -4.48 -6.52 -18.35
C ILE A 74 -3.92 -7.88 -18.73
N THR A 75 -2.72 -8.19 -18.26
CA THR A 75 -2.06 -9.48 -18.49
C THR A 75 -1.66 -10.08 -17.15
N SER A 76 -2.12 -11.29 -16.87
CA SER A 76 -1.65 -12.06 -15.72
C SER A 76 -0.35 -12.79 -16.06
N TYR A 77 0.56 -12.85 -15.10
CA TYR A 77 1.81 -13.59 -15.22
C TYR A 77 2.25 -14.08 -13.84
N MET A 78 3.09 -15.11 -13.83
CA MET A 78 3.73 -15.58 -12.61
C MET A 78 5.07 -14.84 -12.43
N SER A 79 5.26 -14.23 -11.27
CA SER A 79 6.52 -13.62 -10.86
C SER A 79 7.08 -14.41 -9.67
N GLY A 80 7.98 -15.35 -9.96
CA GLY A 80 8.42 -16.35 -8.97
C GLY A 80 7.24 -17.16 -8.45
N ASN A 81 7.07 -17.22 -7.12
CA ASN A 81 5.96 -17.92 -6.47
C ASN A 81 4.73 -17.03 -6.21
N ARG A 82 4.57 -15.92 -6.94
CA ARG A 82 3.46 -14.97 -6.77
C ARG A 82 2.73 -14.78 -8.10
N ALA A 83 1.41 -14.86 -8.07
CA ALA A 83 0.58 -14.37 -9.18
C ALA A 83 0.68 -12.85 -9.23
N ALA A 84 0.97 -12.32 -10.42
CA ALA A 84 1.11 -10.89 -10.66
C ALA A 84 0.22 -10.46 -11.83
N LEU A 85 -0.17 -9.19 -11.81
CA LEU A 85 -0.93 -8.55 -12.88
C LEU A 85 -0.10 -7.40 -13.45
N SER A 86 -0.02 -7.34 -14.76
CA SER A 86 0.51 -6.20 -15.52
C SER A 86 -0.66 -5.46 -16.11
N VAL A 87 -0.78 -4.17 -15.82
CA VAL A 87 -1.82 -3.29 -16.34
C VAL A 87 -1.13 -2.24 -17.21
N LYS A 88 -1.43 -2.24 -18.51
CA LYS A 88 -0.96 -1.22 -19.46
C LYS A 88 -2.15 -0.43 -19.97
N ALA A 89 -2.09 0.89 -19.88
CA ALA A 89 -3.15 1.78 -20.36
C ALA A 89 -2.60 2.76 -21.40
N GLY A 90 -3.45 3.20 -22.34
CA GLY A 90 -3.10 4.24 -23.31
C GLY A 90 -3.21 5.65 -22.73
N ALA A 91 -4.09 5.85 -21.75
CA ALA A 91 -4.24 7.10 -21.02
C ALA A 91 -4.70 6.85 -19.57
N ALA A 92 -4.43 7.81 -18.69
CA ALA A 92 -4.85 7.81 -17.29
C ALA A 92 -5.33 9.21 -16.90
N VAL A 93 -6.46 9.29 -16.20
CA VAL A 93 -7.00 10.51 -15.61
C VAL A 93 -7.14 10.26 -14.10
N ILE A 94 -6.69 11.23 -13.32
CA ILE A 94 -6.81 11.23 -11.85
C ILE A 94 -7.83 12.29 -11.48
N THR A 95 -8.86 11.90 -10.73
CA THR A 95 -9.84 12.81 -10.14
C THR A 95 -9.82 12.63 -8.63
N ALA A 96 -9.68 13.73 -7.90
CA ALA A 96 -9.82 13.79 -6.44
C ALA A 96 -11.29 14.08 -6.09
#